data_AF-A0A0D3AKL0-F1
#
_entry.id   AF-A0A0D3AKL0-F1
#
_cell.length_a   1.000
_cell.length_b   1.000
_cell.length_c   1.000
_cell.angle_alpha   90.00
_cell.angle_beta   90.00
_cell.angle_gamma   90.00
#
_symmetry.space_group_name_H-M   'P 1'
#
loop_
_entity.id
_entity.type
_entity.pdbx_description
1 polymer ?
#
loop_
_entity_poly.entity_id
_entity_poly.type
_entity_poly.pdbx_seq_one_letter_code
_entity_poly.pdbx_strand_id
1 'polypeptide(L)'
;MGNGLNHLRQQDPSFLYEPLLSSPVLEETEKENLRVFSAKELKKATKRFRKDRVVTSHDGSVQTFYKGYINDTTSATSRTKTKVAVSVMECLQHSPRPKHVWKISKEEAESLGEIHHPNLVKLLGYCYEDTKSLLVFEYSHKGSLHDHIFGS
;
A
#
# COMPACT_ATOMS: atom_id res chain seq x y z
N MET A 1 19.76 29.43 56.20
CA MET A 1 18.69 29.32 55.19
C MET A 1 19.37 29.11 53.83
N GLY A 2 19.68 27.86 53.49
CA GLY A 2 20.37 27.50 52.25
C GLY A 2 19.36 26.95 51.25
N ASN A 3 19.18 27.64 50.13
CA ASN A 3 18.25 27.22 49.09
C ASN A 3 18.98 26.27 48.14
N GLY A 4 18.49 25.02 48.06
CA GLY A 4 19.02 23.97 47.20
C GLY A 4 18.73 24.25 45.73
N LEU A 5 19.79 24.39 44.94
CA LEU A 5 19.74 24.29 43.48
C LEU A 5 19.55 22.81 43.13
N ASN A 6 18.34 22.45 42.71
CA ASN A 6 18.08 21.13 42.13
C ASN A 6 18.87 21.00 40.83
N HIS A 7 19.81 20.06 40.83
CA HIS A 7 20.61 19.67 39.69
C HIS A 7 19.66 19.12 38.61
N LEU A 8 19.51 19.85 37.49
CA LEU A 8 18.93 19.26 36.27
C LEU A 8 19.80 18.05 35.94
N ARG A 9 19.20 16.84 35.92
CA ARG A 9 19.87 15.67 35.37
C ARG A 9 20.12 15.97 33.89
N GLN A 10 21.38 16.20 33.53
CA GLN A 10 21.79 16.22 32.14
C GLN A 10 21.43 14.85 31.56
N GLN A 11 20.64 14.86 30.49
CA GLN A 11 20.43 13.67 29.68
C GLN A 11 21.77 13.23 29.11
N ASP A 12 21.99 11.93 29.14
CA ASP A 12 23.14 11.27 28.53
C ASP A 12 23.18 11.64 27.04
N PRO A 13 24.29 12.20 26.51
CA PRO A 13 24.39 12.67 25.13
C PRO A 13 24.26 11.55 24.08
N SER A 14 24.15 10.28 24.52
CA SER A 14 23.89 9.11 23.68
C SER A 14 22.48 9.02 23.08
N PHE A 15 21.54 9.91 23.46
CA PHE A 15 20.18 9.94 22.90
C PHE A 15 19.95 10.98 21.80
N LEU A 16 20.98 11.68 21.34
CA LEU A 16 20.84 12.52 20.16
C LEU A 16 20.77 11.64 18.92
N TYR A 17 19.61 11.68 18.25
CA TYR A 17 19.38 11.03 16.98
C TYR A 17 20.37 11.61 15.97
N GLU A 18 21.41 10.86 15.60
CA GLU A 18 22.24 11.24 14.47
C GLU A 18 21.39 11.05 13.20
N PRO A 19 21.17 12.12 12.40
CA PRO A 19 20.55 11.95 11.10
C PRO A 19 21.48 11.05 10.29
N LEU A 20 20.96 9.95 9.75
CA LEU A 20 21.68 9.10 8.82
C LEU A 20 21.92 9.88 7.52
N LEU A 21 22.92 10.76 7.55
CA LEU A 21 23.44 11.50 6.40
C LEU A 21 24.49 10.66 5.66
N SER A 22 24.18 9.38 5.51
CA SER A 22 24.57 8.64 4.32
C SER A 22 23.25 8.25 3.69
N SER A 23 22.87 8.90 2.58
CA SER A 23 21.88 8.31 1.69
C SER A 23 22.36 6.88 1.46
N PRO A 24 21.62 5.84 1.88
CA PRO A 24 21.92 4.52 1.36
C PRO A 24 21.92 4.72 -0.14
N VAL A 25 23.00 4.28 -0.80
CA VAL A 25 23.01 4.14 -2.24
C VAL A 25 21.73 3.38 -2.53
N LEU A 26 20.73 4.10 -3.05
CA LEU A 26 19.56 3.47 -3.59
C LEU A 26 20.19 2.68 -4.72
N GLU A 27 20.39 1.38 -4.50
CA GLU A 27 20.47 0.45 -5.60
C GLU A 27 19.32 0.88 -6.49
N GLU A 28 19.66 1.33 -7.70
CA GLU A 28 18.67 1.62 -8.73
C GLU A 28 17.98 0.28 -8.98
N THR A 29 17.01 -0.04 -8.13
CA THR A 29 16.13 -1.17 -8.33
C THR A 29 15.51 -0.87 -9.67
N GLU A 30 15.81 -1.72 -10.65
CA GLU A 30 15.28 -1.65 -12.00
C GLU A 30 13.84 -1.17 -11.89
N LYS A 31 13.54 0.01 -12.45
CA LYS A 31 12.26 0.68 -12.29
C LYS A 31 11.19 -0.24 -12.86
N GLU A 32 10.63 -1.10 -12.01
CA GLU A 32 9.59 -2.03 -12.39
C GLU A 32 8.36 -1.18 -12.70
N ASN A 33 8.10 -1.01 -14.00
CA ASN A 33 6.98 -0.19 -14.44
C ASN A 33 5.68 -0.77 -13.90
N LEU A 34 4.88 0.07 -13.24
CA LEU A 34 3.54 -0.29 -12.80
C LEU A 34 2.72 -0.82 -13.97
N ARG A 35 2.04 -1.95 -13.76
CA ARG A 35 1.16 -2.51 -14.77
C ARG A 35 -0.15 -1.74 -14.83
N VAL A 36 -0.53 -1.29 -16.03
CA VAL A 36 -1.85 -0.74 -16.28
C VAL A 36 -2.84 -1.89 -16.48
N PHE A 37 -3.88 -1.95 -15.65
CA PHE A 37 -4.93 -2.95 -15.70
C PHE A 37 -6.23 -2.35 -16.26
N SER A 38 -7.03 -3.19 -16.92
CA SER A 38 -8.42 -2.83 -17.23
C SER A 38 -9.37 -3.23 -16.10
N ALA A 39 -10.45 -2.46 -15.89
CA ALA A 39 -11.48 -2.78 -14.92
C ALA A 39 -12.13 -4.14 -15.20
N LYS A 40 -12.24 -4.57 -16.48
CA LYS A 40 -12.74 -5.91 -16.84
C LYS A 40 -11.84 -7.02 -16.31
N GLU A 41 -10.52 -6.81 -16.38
CA GLU A 41 -9.53 -7.75 -15.88
C GLU A 41 -9.61 -7.87 -14.36
N LEU A 42 -9.57 -6.73 -13.66
CA LEU A 42 -9.65 -6.72 -12.19
C LEU A 42 -10.98 -7.24 -11.67
N LYS A 43 -12.10 -6.95 -12.36
CA LYS A 43 -13.40 -7.53 -12.04
C LYS A 43 -13.41 -9.05 -12.15
N LYS A 44 -12.69 -9.62 -13.13
CA LYS A 44 -12.52 -11.07 -13.25
C LYS A 44 -11.62 -11.62 -12.15
N ALA A 45 -10.50 -10.96 -11.88
CA ALA A 45 -9.53 -11.35 -10.85
C ALA A 45 -10.16 -11.40 -9.44
N THR A 46 -11.01 -10.43 -9.11
CA THR A 46 -11.68 -10.29 -7.80
C THR A 46 -13.04 -11.02 -7.71
N LYS A 47 -13.39 -11.83 -8.71
CA LYS A 47 -14.70 -12.51 -8.81
C LYS A 47 -15.90 -11.55 -8.71
N ARG A 48 -15.81 -10.39 -9.35
CA ARG A 48 -16.79 -9.28 -9.29
C ARG A 48 -16.79 -8.55 -7.94
N PHE A 49 -15.61 -8.30 -7.37
CA PHE A 49 -15.44 -7.55 -6.11
C PHE A 49 -16.29 -8.14 -4.97
N ARG A 50 -16.20 -9.46 -4.75
CA ARG A 50 -17.02 -10.11 -3.72
C ARG A 50 -16.62 -9.62 -2.32
N LYS A 51 -17.63 -9.36 -1.48
CA LYS A 51 -17.46 -8.86 -0.11
C LYS A 51 -16.87 -9.89 0.87
N ASP A 52 -16.93 -11.18 0.55
CA ASP A 52 -16.28 -12.26 1.34
C ASP A 52 -14.75 -12.25 1.25
N ARG A 53 -14.18 -11.29 0.52
CA ARG A 53 -12.75 -11.17 0.22
C ARG A 53 -12.22 -9.78 0.54
N VAL A 54 -12.87 -9.10 1.49
CA VAL A 54 -12.56 -7.72 1.90
C VAL A 54 -11.64 -7.72 3.11
N VAL A 55 -10.58 -6.91 3.05
CA VAL A 55 -9.81 -6.49 4.22
C VAL A 55 -10.15 -5.03 4.50
N THR A 56 -10.46 -4.71 5.76
CA THR A 56 -10.78 -3.35 6.24
C THR A 56 -9.69 -2.83 7.16
N SER A 57 -9.25 -1.58 6.97
CA SER A 57 -8.43 -0.86 7.95
C SER A 57 -9.30 -0.40 9.13
N HIS A 58 -8.78 -0.55 10.35
CA HIS A 58 -9.49 -0.24 11.61
C HIS A 58 -9.18 1.17 12.17
N ASP A 59 -8.45 2.02 11.44
CA ASP A 59 -8.00 3.34 11.89
C ASP A 59 -9.04 4.48 11.71
N GLY A 60 -10.29 4.14 11.38
CA GLY A 60 -11.34 5.11 11.06
C GLY A 60 -11.38 5.53 9.59
N SER A 61 -10.37 5.15 8.78
CA SER A 61 -10.45 5.18 7.33
C SER A 61 -10.93 3.80 6.84
N VAL A 62 -12.06 3.74 6.14
CA VAL A 62 -12.56 2.45 5.59
C VAL A 62 -11.99 2.27 4.20
N GLN A 63 -10.78 1.72 4.09
CA GLN A 63 -10.24 1.27 2.81
C GLN A 63 -10.63 -0.19 2.59
N THR A 64 -11.21 -0.48 1.44
CA THR A 64 -11.69 -1.82 1.08
C THR A 64 -10.70 -2.46 0.11
N PHE A 65 -10.06 -3.55 0.53
CA PHE A 65 -9.17 -4.35 -0.32
C PHE A 65 -9.84 -5.66 -0.71
N TYR A 66 -9.96 -5.93 -1.99
CA TYR A 66 -10.50 -7.17 -2.53
C TYR A 66 -9.39 -8.16 -2.91
N LYS A 67 -9.42 -9.37 -2.37
CA LYS A 67 -8.49 -10.45 -2.76
C LYS A 67 -8.77 -10.96 -4.18
N GLY A 68 -7.82 -10.80 -5.08
CA GLY A 68 -7.86 -11.28 -6.46
C GLY A 68 -6.71 -12.22 -6.82
N TYR A 69 -6.79 -12.79 -8.02
CA TYR A 69 -5.69 -13.53 -8.63
C TYR A 69 -5.50 -13.07 -10.08
N ILE A 70 -4.28 -12.64 -10.42
CA ILE A 70 -3.90 -12.26 -11.78
C ILE A 70 -2.91 -13.27 -12.35
N ASN A 71 -2.83 -13.36 -13.68
CA ASN A 71 -1.79 -14.18 -14.30
C ASN A 71 -0.49 -13.39 -14.30
N ASP A 72 0.59 -14.05 -13.91
CA ASP A 72 1.92 -13.46 -14.02
C ASP A 72 2.31 -13.35 -15.50
N THR A 73 2.58 -12.14 -15.97
CA THR A 73 2.92 -11.86 -17.38
C THR A 73 4.41 -11.62 -17.59
N THR A 74 5.20 -11.47 -16.53
CA THR A 74 6.66 -11.26 -16.62
C THR A 74 7.42 -12.51 -17.09
N SER A 75 6.82 -13.69 -16.97
CA SER A 75 7.39 -14.94 -17.50
C SER A 75 6.79 -15.29 -18.86
N ALA A 76 7.11 -14.50 -19.89
CA ALA A 76 6.79 -14.82 -21.30
C ALA A 76 7.37 -16.17 -21.78
N THR A 77 8.25 -16.80 -20.99
CA THR A 77 8.93 -18.07 -21.28
C THR A 77 8.40 -19.28 -20.50
N SER A 78 7.48 -19.09 -19.55
CA SER A 78 7.00 -20.19 -18.70
C SER A 78 5.71 -20.82 -19.24
N ARG A 79 5.75 -22.12 -19.56
CA ARG A 79 4.58 -22.92 -19.98
C ARG A 79 3.50 -23.02 -18.89
N THR A 80 3.78 -22.59 -17.67
CA THR A 80 2.85 -22.61 -16.54
C THR A 80 2.29 -21.21 -16.29
N LYS A 81 0.97 -21.05 -16.46
CA LYS A 81 0.23 -19.86 -16.04
C LYS A 81 0.21 -19.80 -14.50
N THR A 82 1.23 -19.24 -13.89
CA THR A 82 1.27 -19.00 -12.44
C THR A 82 0.29 -17.87 -12.12
N LYS A 83 -0.59 -18.11 -11.14
CA LYS A 83 -1.52 -17.10 -10.63
C LYS A 83 -0.90 -16.43 -9.41
N VAL A 84 -0.75 -15.12 -9.47
CA VAL A 84 -0.27 -14.29 -8.37
C VAL A 84 -1.47 -13.76 -7.60
N ALA A 85 -1.44 -13.89 -6.28
CA ALA A 85 -2.47 -13.32 -5.41
C ALA A 85 -2.24 -11.81 -5.27
N VAL A 86 -3.31 -11.02 -5.40
CA VAL A 86 -3.25 -9.56 -5.32
C VAL A 86 -4.34 -9.00 -4.41
N SER A 87 -4.07 -7.82 -3.85
CA SER A 87 -5.03 -7.00 -3.12
C SER A 87 -5.44 -5.83 -4.00
N VAL A 88 -6.70 -5.78 -4.40
CA VAL A 88 -7.23 -4.68 -5.23
C VAL A 88 -7.97 -3.70 -4.33
N MET A 89 -7.45 -2.49 -4.21
CA MET A 89 -8.09 -1.42 -3.47
C MET A 89 -8.88 -0.52 -4.42
N GLU A 90 -10.11 -0.21 -4.04
CA GLU A 90 -10.89 0.82 -4.72
C GLU A 90 -10.67 2.17 -4.03
N CYS A 91 -10.08 3.12 -4.76
CA CYS A 91 -9.88 4.49 -4.28
C CYS A 91 -11.20 5.25 -4.44
N LEU A 92 -12.13 5.03 -3.51
CA LEU A 92 -13.34 5.83 -3.37
C LEU A 92 -13.44 6.32 -1.94
N GLN A 93 -13.42 7.64 -1.75
CA GLN A 93 -14.01 8.18 -0.53
C GLN A 93 -15.49 8.45 -0.75
N HIS A 94 -16.29 7.88 0.14
CA HIS A 94 -17.66 8.28 0.37
C HIS A 94 -17.62 9.65 1.06
N SER A 95 -17.54 10.72 0.27
CA SER A 95 -17.85 12.05 0.79
C SER A 95 -19.33 12.04 1.23
N PRO A 96 -19.67 12.58 2.41
CA PRO A 96 -21.07 12.83 2.78
C PRO A 96 -21.75 13.81 1.79
N ARG A 97 -20.98 14.45 0.92
CA ARG A 97 -21.48 15.26 -0.19
C ARG A 97 -21.37 14.45 -1.50
N PRO A 98 -22.48 14.17 -2.20
CA PRO A 98 -22.52 13.30 -3.38
C PRO A 98 -21.76 13.81 -4.63
N LYS A 99 -21.03 14.94 -4.54
CA LYS A 99 -20.41 15.63 -5.69
C LYS A 99 -18.88 15.54 -5.74
N HIS A 100 -18.22 15.04 -4.70
CA HIS A 100 -16.76 14.93 -4.67
C HIS A 100 -16.36 13.49 -4.34
N VAL A 101 -16.21 12.69 -5.39
CA VAL A 101 -15.51 11.41 -5.31
C VAL A 101 -14.04 11.73 -5.56
N TRP A 102 -13.19 11.57 -4.55
CA TRP A 102 -11.75 11.60 -4.77
C TRP A 102 -11.37 10.40 -5.64
N LYS A 103 -10.83 10.67 -6.83
CA LYS A 103 -10.22 9.68 -7.71
C LYS A 103 -8.73 9.96 -7.69
N ILE A 104 -7.92 8.91 -7.55
CA ILE A 104 -6.48 9.04 -7.77
C ILE A 104 -6.23 9.29 -9.27
N SER A 105 -5.38 10.28 -9.58
CA SER A 105 -4.96 10.58 -10.95
C SER A 105 -3.95 9.54 -11.45
N LYS A 106 -3.70 9.52 -12.76
CA LYS A 106 -2.67 8.66 -13.35
C LYS A 106 -1.28 9.00 -12.79
N GLU A 107 -0.97 10.28 -12.70
CA GLU A 107 0.32 10.80 -12.24
C GLU A 107 0.54 10.48 -10.75
N GLU A 108 -0.50 10.59 -9.93
CA GLU A 108 -0.46 10.18 -8.52
C GLU A 108 -0.21 8.67 -8.39
N ALA A 109 -0.91 7.86 -9.18
CA ALA A 109 -0.71 6.41 -9.17
C ALA A 109 0.70 6.02 -9.63
N GLU A 110 1.24 6.69 -10.64
CA GLU A 110 2.62 6.48 -11.13
C GLU A 110 3.65 6.90 -10.08
N SER A 111 3.45 8.03 -9.40
CA SER A 111 4.31 8.48 -8.31
C SER A 111 4.31 7.49 -7.13
N LEU A 112 3.15 6.92 -6.77
CA LEU A 112 3.09 5.86 -5.76
C LEU A 112 3.88 4.60 -6.17
N GLY A 113 4.00 4.34 -7.47
CA GLY A 113 4.78 3.23 -7.99
C GLY A 113 6.29 3.36 -7.82
N GLU A 114 6.78 4.58 -7.61
CA GLU A 114 8.21 4.83 -7.36
C GLU A 114 8.61 4.43 -5.93
N ILE A 115 7.62 4.23 -5.04
CA ILE A 115 7.86 3.81 -3.67
C ILE A 115 8.06 2.29 -3.63
N HIS A 116 9.31 1.87 -3.47
CA HIS A 116 9.66 0.46 -3.28
C HIS A 116 10.55 0.31 -2.04
N HIS A 117 10.08 -0.48 -1.07
CA HIS A 117 10.81 -0.76 0.16
C HIS A 117 10.44 -2.14 0.70
N PRO A 118 11.39 -2.94 1.22
CA PRO A 118 11.12 -4.32 1.69
C PRO A 118 10.08 -4.41 2.82
N ASN A 119 9.85 -3.33 3.55
CA ASN A 119 8.87 -3.25 4.64
C ASN A 119 7.54 -2.59 4.23
N LEU A 120 7.35 -2.28 2.95
CA LEU A 120 6.10 -1.73 2.41
C LEU A 120 5.50 -2.73 1.42
N VAL A 121 4.18 -2.85 1.44
CA VAL A 121 3.46 -3.67 0.47
C VAL A 121 3.65 -3.08 -0.92
N LYS A 122 4.18 -3.87 -1.86
CA LYS A 122 4.49 -3.42 -3.21
C LYS A 122 3.23 -3.10 -4.01
N LEU A 123 3.22 -1.92 -4.63
CA LEU A 123 2.24 -1.57 -5.67
C LEU A 123 2.63 -2.27 -6.98
N LEU A 124 1.75 -3.15 -7.47
CA LEU A 124 1.97 -3.91 -8.70
C LEU A 124 1.39 -3.18 -9.93
N GLY A 125 0.40 -2.32 -9.72
CA GLY A 125 -0.19 -1.54 -10.79
C GLY A 125 -1.47 -0.83 -10.42
N TYR A 126 -2.11 -0.25 -11.43
CA TYR A 126 -3.31 0.56 -11.26
C TYR A 126 -4.28 0.39 -12.42
N CYS A 127 -5.53 0.76 -12.20
CA CYS A 127 -6.55 0.91 -13.23
C CYS A 127 -7.12 2.33 -13.12
N TYR A 128 -6.98 3.10 -14.20
CA TYR A 128 -7.55 4.43 -14.34
C TYR A 128 -8.55 4.40 -15.50
N GLU A 129 -9.81 4.10 -15.18
CA GLU A 129 -10.94 4.15 -16.13
C GLU A 129 -12.01 5.11 -15.56
N ASP A 130 -12.80 5.74 -16.43
CA ASP A 130 -13.72 6.85 -16.09
C ASP A 130 -14.64 6.58 -14.88
N THR A 131 -14.95 5.31 -14.62
CA THR A 131 -15.88 4.89 -13.56
C THR A 131 -15.20 4.43 -12.28
N LYS A 132 -13.92 4.03 -12.31
CA LYS A 132 -13.22 3.42 -11.18
C LYS A 132 -11.72 3.69 -11.25
N SER A 133 -11.17 4.22 -10.15
CA SER A 133 -9.73 4.23 -9.90
C SER A 133 -9.40 3.12 -8.91
N LEU A 134 -8.58 2.16 -9.34
CA LEU A 134 -8.19 1.00 -8.54
C LEU A 134 -6.66 0.92 -8.43
N LEU A 135 -6.18 0.54 -7.26
CA LEU A 135 -4.78 0.20 -7.02
C LEU A 135 -4.65 -1.30 -6.77
N VAL A 136 -3.58 -1.89 -7.30
CA VAL A 136 -3.32 -3.33 -7.25
C VAL A 136 -2.01 -3.54 -6.50
N PHE A 137 -2.11 -4.11 -5.32
CA PHE A 137 -0.97 -4.42 -4.47
C PHE A 137 -0.69 -5.92 -4.45
N GLU A 138 0.52 -6.29 -4.04
CA GLU A 138 0.78 -7.67 -3.65
C GLU A 138 -0.11 -8.09 -2.48
N TYR A 139 -0.49 -9.36 -2.45
CA TYR A 139 -1.35 -9.87 -1.40
C TYR A 139 -0.54 -10.21 -0.13
N SER A 140 -0.80 -9.47 0.94
CA SER A 140 -0.25 -9.75 2.28
C SER A 140 -1.13 -10.78 3.00
N HIS A 141 -0.63 -12.02 3.12
CA HIS A 141 -1.38 -13.14 3.68
C HIS A 141 -1.58 -13.09 5.19
N LYS A 142 -0.74 -12.34 5.92
CA LYS A 142 -0.80 -12.27 7.38
C LYS A 142 -1.90 -11.36 7.92
N GLY A 143 -2.57 -10.58 7.06
CA GLY A 143 -3.56 -9.61 7.51
C GLY A 143 -2.92 -8.30 8.00
N SER A 144 -3.72 -7.46 8.67
CA SER A 144 -3.27 -6.15 9.13
C SER A 144 -2.48 -6.24 10.44
N LEU A 145 -1.66 -5.23 10.73
CA LEU A 145 -0.99 -5.14 12.04
C LEU A 145 -2.02 -5.09 13.19
N HIS A 146 -3.16 -4.44 12.97
CA HIS A 146 -4.24 -4.37 13.94
C HIS A 146 -4.74 -5.78 14.31
N ASP A 147 -4.95 -6.65 13.32
CA ASP A 147 -5.40 -8.05 13.55
C ASP A 147 -4.42 -8.82 14.43
N HIS A 148 -3.11 -8.56 14.30
CA HIS A 148 -2.08 -9.21 15.10
C HIS A 148 -1.98 -8.69 16.53
N ILE A 149 -2.25 -7.40 16.75
CA ILE A 149 -2.12 -6.76 18.06
C ILE A 149 -3.38 -6.98 18.90
N PHE A 150 -4.56 -6.82 18.30
CA PHE A 150 -5.83 -6.81 19.03
C PHE A 150 -6.65 -8.09 18.89
N GLY A 151 -6.23 -9.01 18.01
CA GLY A 151 -7.01 -10.18 17.65
C GLY A 151 -8.17 -9.83 16.72
N SER A 152 -8.57 -10.80 15.91
CA SER A 152 -9.67 -10.71 14.94
C SER A 152 -11.05 -10.88 15.58
#